data_AF-A0A8C8C366-F1
#
_entry.id   AF-A0A8C8C366-F1
#
_cell.length_a   1.000
_cell.length_b   1.000
_cell.length_c   1.000
_cell.angle_alpha   90.00
_cell.angle_beta   90.00
_cell.angle_gamma   90.00
#
_symmetry.space_group_name_H-M   'P 1'
#
loop_
_entity.id
_entity.type
_entity.pdbx_description
1 polymer ?
#
loop_
_entity_poly.entity_id
_entity_poly.type
_entity_poly.pdbx_seq_one_letter_code
_entity_poly.pdbx_strand_id
1 'polypeptide(L)'
;QAVLALLTVSRVAVCGGSLANELSGVHLVRQRPKRKTKVEEDDHVSVVTVMYNPRSVQQCQRYMETDLNLCFTSTNLRSQELNSLLSPKGSPESMDLVFDLHNTTANMGLCLIAYSDCDWIFLHIYRYLQGIRANDPQQILKEEMESNRL
;
A
#
# COMPACT_ATOMS: atom_id res chain seq x y z
N GLN A 1 9.01 24.25 23.38
CA GLN A 1 8.28 23.02 23.03
C GLN A 1 7.75 23.18 21.62
N ALA A 2 8.38 22.53 20.64
CA ALA A 2 7.82 22.47 19.30
C ALA A 2 6.68 21.46 19.34
N VAL A 3 5.45 21.93 19.19
CA VAL A 3 4.31 21.06 18.88
C VAL A 3 4.61 20.54 17.48
N LEU A 4 5.07 19.29 17.38
CA LEU A 4 5.01 18.54 16.13
C LEU A 4 3.52 18.51 15.77
N ALA A 5 3.11 19.39 14.86
CA ALA A 5 1.84 19.25 14.18
C ALA A 5 1.93 17.90 13.46
N LEU A 6 1.33 16.86 14.04
CA LEU A 6 1.20 15.57 13.41
C LEU A 6 0.47 15.85 12.10
N LEU A 7 1.16 15.62 10.97
CA LEU A 7 0.58 15.79 9.64
C LEU A 7 -0.70 14.96 9.59
N THR A 8 -1.84 15.61 9.35
CA THR A 8 -3.11 14.92 9.18
C THR A 8 -3.04 14.09 7.90
N VAL A 9 -3.14 12.77 8.02
CA VAL A 9 -3.26 11.86 6.87
C VAL A 9 -4.70 11.94 6.36
N SER A 10 -4.89 12.46 5.16
CA SER A 10 -6.20 12.74 4.57
C SER A 10 -6.42 12.01 3.24
N ARG A 11 -5.36 11.67 2.53
CA ARG A 11 -5.40 11.01 1.22
C ARG A 11 -4.64 9.70 1.28
N VAL A 12 -5.38 8.59 1.31
CA VAL A 12 -4.80 7.26 1.39
C VAL A 12 -5.07 6.51 0.08
N ALA A 13 -4.06 5.82 -0.43
CA ALA A 13 -4.23 4.84 -1.50
C ALA A 13 -4.08 3.42 -0.94
N VAL A 14 -4.99 2.53 -1.35
CA VAL A 14 -4.86 1.08 -1.13
C VAL A 14 -4.69 0.41 -2.48
N CYS A 15 -3.51 -0.13 -2.69
CA CYS A 15 -3.06 -0.69 -3.95
C CYS A 15 -3.02 -2.23 -3.88
N GLY A 16 -3.12 -2.86 -5.03
CA GLY A 16 -2.96 -4.30 -5.14
C GLY A 16 -2.82 -4.75 -6.59
N GLY A 17 -2.38 -5.99 -6.77
CA GLY A 17 -2.16 -6.57 -8.10
C GLY A 17 -0.95 -5.99 -8.81
N SER A 18 0.07 -5.53 -8.06
CA SER A 18 1.43 -5.34 -8.56
C SER A 18 1.95 -6.65 -9.11
N LEU A 19 1.75 -7.71 -8.32
CA LEU A 19 1.97 -9.10 -8.67
C LEU A 19 0.60 -9.76 -8.83
N ALA A 20 0.20 -10.00 -10.07
CA ALA A 20 -1.19 -10.19 -10.42
C ALA A 20 -1.80 -11.53 -9.95
N ASN A 21 -0.98 -12.47 -9.51
CA ASN A 21 -1.37 -13.72 -8.87
C ASN A 21 -1.49 -13.63 -7.34
N GLU A 22 -1.25 -12.46 -6.74
CA GLU A 22 -1.43 -12.22 -5.31
C GLU A 22 -2.85 -11.69 -5.05
N LEU A 23 -3.76 -12.65 -4.91
CA LEU A 23 -5.20 -12.43 -5.08
C LEU A 23 -5.86 -11.61 -3.96
N SER A 24 -5.26 -11.50 -2.77
CA SER A 24 -5.88 -10.79 -1.65
C SER A 24 -6.03 -9.30 -1.94
N GLY A 25 -4.94 -8.65 -2.37
CA GLY A 25 -4.95 -7.24 -2.79
C GLY A 25 -5.83 -7.01 -4.01
N VAL A 26 -5.75 -7.90 -5.01
CA VAL A 26 -6.59 -7.85 -6.22
C VAL A 26 -8.08 -7.86 -5.87
N HIS A 27 -8.49 -8.75 -4.96
CA HIS A 27 -9.89 -8.89 -4.58
C HIS A 27 -10.37 -7.67 -3.80
N LEU A 28 -9.60 -7.19 -2.83
CA LEU A 28 -9.94 -6.01 -2.03
C LEU A 28 -10.14 -4.78 -2.93
N VAL A 29 -9.19 -4.51 -3.84
CA VAL A 29 -9.25 -3.38 -4.78
C VAL A 29 -10.45 -3.49 -5.72
N ARG A 30 -10.87 -4.68 -6.13
CA ARG A 30 -12.06 -4.88 -6.97
C ARG A 30 -13.38 -4.68 -6.23
N GLN A 31 -13.42 -4.97 -4.93
CA GLN A 31 -14.65 -4.94 -4.15
C GLN A 31 -14.91 -3.60 -3.47
N ARG A 32 -13.85 -2.93 -3.00
CA ARG A 32 -13.96 -1.70 -2.23
C ARG A 32 -14.61 -0.52 -2.96
N PRO A 33 -14.44 -0.30 -4.29
CA PRO A 33 -15.16 0.75 -5.01
C PRO A 33 -16.69 0.68 -4.88
N LYS A 34 -17.24 -0.45 -4.39
CA LYS A 34 -18.67 -0.67 -4.22
C LYS A 34 -19.19 -0.25 -2.84
N ARG A 35 -18.33 0.13 -1.88
CA ARG A 35 -18.71 0.45 -0.50
C ARG A 35 -17.76 1.49 0.12
N LYS A 36 -18.27 2.69 0.41
CA LYS A 36 -17.57 3.63 1.30
C LYS A 36 -17.57 3.08 2.73
N THR A 37 -16.47 3.26 3.44
CA THR A 37 -16.39 2.85 4.86
C THR A 37 -16.90 3.99 5.75
N LYS A 38 -17.42 3.69 6.95
CA LYS A 38 -17.83 4.74 7.92
C LYS A 38 -16.71 5.74 8.22
N VAL A 39 -15.47 5.27 8.21
CA VAL A 39 -14.25 6.08 8.40
C VAL A 39 -14.12 7.17 7.32
N GLU A 40 -14.49 6.87 6.07
CA GLU A 40 -14.44 7.85 4.97
C GLU A 40 -15.52 8.94 5.09
N GLU A 41 -16.58 8.69 5.86
CA GLU A 41 -17.70 9.62 6.04
C GLU A 41 -17.49 10.55 7.25
N ASP A 42 -16.92 10.03 8.33
CA ASP A 42 -16.80 10.76 9.61
C ASP A 42 -15.43 11.45 9.79
N ASP A 43 -14.34 10.91 9.25
CA ASP A 43 -12.96 11.34 9.60
C ASP A 43 -12.27 12.22 8.55
N HIS A 44 -12.99 12.69 7.52
CA HIS A 44 -12.42 13.45 6.39
C HIS A 44 -11.24 12.77 5.68
N VAL A 45 -11.11 11.44 5.78
CA VAL A 45 -10.09 10.65 5.07
C VAL A 45 -10.67 10.17 3.74
N SER A 46 -10.10 10.63 2.64
CA SER A 46 -10.36 10.10 1.32
C SER A 46 -9.48 8.88 1.08
N VAL A 47 -10.10 7.74 0.79
CA VAL A 47 -9.37 6.54 0.43
C VAL A 47 -9.73 6.08 -0.97
N VAL A 48 -8.70 5.96 -1.81
CA VAL A 48 -8.82 5.44 -3.17
C VAL A 48 -8.24 4.05 -3.26
N THR A 49 -8.75 3.25 -4.19
CA THR A 49 -8.17 1.95 -4.51
C THR A 49 -7.55 1.95 -5.89
N VAL A 50 -6.36 1.36 -6.00
CA VAL A 50 -5.60 1.33 -7.26
C VAL A 50 -5.22 -0.09 -7.62
N MET A 51 -5.60 -0.51 -8.82
CA MET A 51 -5.14 -1.78 -9.40
C MET A 51 -3.84 -1.53 -10.14
N TYR A 52 -2.73 -2.14 -9.75
CA TYR A 52 -1.45 -1.87 -10.40
C TYR A 52 -1.35 -2.47 -11.80
N ASN A 53 -1.69 -3.74 -11.99
CA ASN A 53 -1.55 -4.40 -13.29
C ASN A 53 -2.85 -5.08 -13.75
N PRO A 54 -3.86 -4.32 -14.22
CA PRO A 54 -5.14 -4.90 -14.61
C PRO A 54 -5.03 -5.94 -15.73
N ARG A 55 -4.07 -5.79 -16.64
CA ARG A 55 -3.84 -6.75 -17.75
C ARG A 55 -3.31 -8.08 -17.24
N SER A 56 -2.26 -8.08 -16.43
CA SER A 56 -1.72 -9.32 -15.85
C SER A 56 -2.72 -9.96 -14.89
N VAL A 57 -3.49 -9.16 -14.14
CA VAL A 57 -4.55 -9.65 -13.25
C VAL A 57 -5.64 -10.36 -14.04
N GLN A 58 -6.03 -9.87 -15.21
CA GLN A 58 -7.04 -10.52 -16.06
C GLN A 58 -6.60 -11.92 -16.50
N GLN A 59 -5.29 -12.13 -16.67
CA GLN A 59 -4.73 -13.42 -17.05
C GLN A 59 -4.24 -14.26 -15.85
N CYS A 60 -4.33 -13.74 -14.62
CA CYS A 60 -3.80 -14.36 -13.40
C CYS A 60 -2.31 -14.74 -13.51
N GLN A 61 -1.52 -13.98 -14.27
CA GLN A 61 -0.07 -14.17 -14.41
C GLN A 61 0.66 -13.13 -13.56
N ARG A 62 1.79 -13.49 -12.94
CA ARG A 62 2.52 -12.60 -12.03
C ARG A 62 2.85 -11.24 -12.66
N TYR A 63 3.35 -11.24 -13.89
CA TYR A 63 3.48 -10.09 -14.78
C TYR A 63 3.44 -10.58 -16.24
N MET A 64 3.05 -9.74 -17.20
CA MET A 64 3.06 -10.10 -18.63
C MET A 64 4.37 -9.73 -19.32
N GLU A 65 4.98 -8.61 -18.93
CA GLU A 65 6.20 -8.08 -19.57
C GLU A 65 7.30 -7.87 -18.53
N THR A 66 7.05 -7.01 -17.53
CA THR A 66 8.03 -6.66 -16.52
C THR A 66 7.40 -6.67 -15.13
N ASP A 67 8.19 -7.02 -14.13
CA ASP A 67 7.83 -6.86 -12.72
C ASP A 67 7.74 -5.35 -12.40
N LEU A 68 6.51 -4.88 -12.12
CA LEU A 68 6.24 -3.47 -11.85
C LEU A 68 6.87 -2.99 -10.53
N ASN A 69 7.10 -3.88 -9.56
CA ASN A 69 7.74 -3.53 -8.29
C ASN A 69 9.22 -3.16 -8.45
N LEU A 70 9.81 -3.46 -9.61
CA LEU A 70 11.20 -3.12 -9.96
C LEU A 70 11.31 -1.88 -10.87
N CYS A 71 10.18 -1.33 -11.34
CA CYS A 71 10.17 -0.44 -12.50
C CYS A 71 9.44 0.89 -12.28
N PHE A 72 9.27 1.32 -11.04
CA PHE A 72 8.58 2.59 -10.75
C PHE A 72 9.32 3.85 -11.25
N THR A 73 10.63 3.77 -11.47
CA THR A 73 11.45 4.83 -12.09
C THR A 73 11.67 4.63 -13.59
N SER A 74 11.07 3.59 -14.18
CA SER A 74 11.23 3.26 -15.60
C SER A 74 10.38 4.17 -16.49
N THR A 75 10.76 4.24 -17.77
CA THR A 75 9.96 4.88 -18.84
C THR A 75 8.72 4.08 -19.23
N ASN A 76 8.38 3.00 -18.51
CA ASN A 76 7.16 2.24 -18.78
C ASN A 76 5.93 3.14 -18.56
N LEU A 77 5.05 3.18 -19.56
CA LEU A 77 3.82 3.97 -19.53
C LEU A 77 2.96 3.68 -18.28
N ARG A 78 2.94 2.44 -17.81
CA ARG A 78 2.17 2.07 -16.61
C ARG A 78 2.78 2.67 -15.35
N SER A 79 4.11 2.64 -15.21
CA SER A 79 4.79 3.27 -14.08
C SER A 79 4.57 4.79 -14.07
N GLN A 80 4.56 5.42 -15.24
CA GLN A 80 4.24 6.84 -15.37
C GLN A 80 2.80 7.16 -14.96
N GLU A 81 1.83 6.37 -15.41
CA GLU A 81 0.42 6.51 -15.03
C GLU A 81 0.23 6.36 -13.51
N LEU A 82 0.88 5.35 -12.91
CA LEU A 82 0.82 5.12 -11.46
C LEU A 82 1.49 6.24 -10.68
N ASN A 83 2.63 6.75 -11.16
CA ASN A 83 3.28 7.91 -10.57
C ASN A 83 2.35 9.14 -10.64
N SER A 84 1.72 9.42 -11.78
CA SER A 84 0.73 10.50 -11.88
C SER A 84 -0.47 10.32 -10.94
N LEU A 85 -0.92 9.08 -10.72
CA LEU A 85 -2.08 8.78 -9.87
C LEU A 85 -1.77 8.83 -8.37
N LEU A 86 -0.60 8.31 -7.97
CA LEU A 86 -0.23 8.15 -6.57
C LEU A 86 0.57 9.34 -6.05
N SER A 87 1.44 9.92 -6.87
CA SER A 87 2.31 11.05 -6.52
C SER A 87 3.17 11.48 -7.71
N PRO A 88 2.92 12.62 -8.37
CA PRO A 88 4.05 13.39 -8.88
C PRO A 88 4.86 13.78 -7.65
N LYS A 89 5.99 13.09 -7.37
CA LYS A 89 6.80 13.29 -6.16
C LYS A 89 6.96 14.80 -5.87
N GLY A 90 6.50 15.25 -4.70
CA GLY A 90 6.58 16.64 -4.26
C GLY A 90 5.41 17.56 -4.65
N SER A 91 4.32 17.02 -5.22
CA SER A 91 3.08 17.78 -5.47
C SER A 91 2.16 17.80 -4.22
N PRO A 92 1.42 18.89 -3.95
CA PRO A 92 0.34 18.91 -2.95
C PRO A 92 -0.76 17.88 -3.21
N GLU A 93 -0.80 17.31 -4.41
CA GLU A 93 -1.77 16.28 -4.80
C GLU A 93 -1.30 14.84 -4.54
N SER A 94 -0.11 14.66 -3.95
CA SER A 94 0.39 13.34 -3.58
C SER A 94 -0.50 12.66 -2.54
N MET A 95 -0.54 11.33 -2.57
CA MET A 95 -1.10 10.55 -1.47
C MET A 95 -0.23 10.73 -0.22
N ASP A 96 -0.87 10.91 0.92
CA ASP A 96 -0.21 11.01 2.23
C ASP A 96 0.31 9.64 2.67
N LEU A 97 -0.41 8.57 2.30
CA LEU A 97 -0.06 7.20 2.63
C LEU A 97 -0.49 6.23 1.51
N VAL A 98 0.38 5.30 1.16
CA VAL A 98 0.10 4.23 0.18
C VAL A 98 0.30 2.89 0.86
N PHE A 99 -0.75 2.07 0.89
CA PHE A 99 -0.66 0.67 1.26
C PHE A 99 -0.59 -0.18 0.00
N ASP A 100 0.52 -0.87 -0.22
CA ASP A 100 0.62 -1.89 -1.26
C ASP A 100 0.42 -3.29 -0.66
N LEU A 101 -0.57 -4.02 -1.18
CA LEU A 101 -1.00 -5.30 -0.64
C LEU A 101 -0.39 -6.46 -1.43
N HIS A 102 0.45 -7.22 -0.74
CA HIS A 102 1.13 -8.39 -1.27
C HIS A 102 0.70 -9.67 -0.54
N ASN A 103 0.92 -10.80 -1.20
CA ASN A 103 0.85 -12.13 -0.62
C ASN A 103 2.18 -12.85 -0.77
N THR A 104 2.48 -13.73 0.17
CA THR A 104 3.65 -14.62 0.09
C THR A 104 3.20 -16.05 0.33
N THR A 105 3.89 -17.00 -0.29
CA THR A 105 3.72 -18.43 -0.01
C THR A 105 4.49 -18.86 1.24
N ALA A 106 5.37 -18.00 1.77
CA ALA A 106 6.06 -18.23 3.02
C ALA A 106 5.09 -18.10 4.22
N ASN A 107 5.36 -18.83 5.29
CA ASN A 107 4.55 -18.80 6.51
C ASN A 107 4.88 -17.58 7.38
N MET A 108 4.60 -16.38 6.87
CA MET A 108 4.95 -15.10 7.54
C MET A 108 3.81 -14.48 8.35
N GLY A 109 2.58 -14.99 8.21
CA GLY A 109 1.42 -14.36 8.83
C GLY A 109 1.18 -12.93 8.32
N LEU A 110 0.75 -12.03 9.21
CA LEU A 110 0.64 -10.60 8.92
C LEU A 110 2.02 -9.95 9.02
N CYS A 111 2.56 -9.47 7.89
CA CYS A 111 3.83 -8.76 7.83
C CYS A 111 3.62 -7.32 7.35
N LEU A 112 4.28 -6.37 8.01
CA LEU A 112 4.37 -4.98 7.57
C LEU A 112 5.80 -4.69 7.13
N ILE A 113 5.93 -4.18 5.92
CA ILE A 113 7.21 -3.84 5.31
C ILE A 113 7.28 -2.33 5.16
N ALA A 114 8.35 -1.72 5.65
CA ALA A 114 8.62 -0.27 5.54
C ALA A 114 9.94 -0.01 4.85
N TYR A 115 10.10 1.19 4.32
CA TYR A 115 11.36 1.67 3.77
C TYR A 115 12.33 2.25 4.80
N SER A 116 11.79 2.66 5.95
CA SER A 116 12.58 3.25 7.01
C SER A 116 12.01 2.78 8.34
N ASP A 117 12.90 2.33 9.20
CA ASP A 117 12.56 1.95 10.57
C ASP A 117 12.22 3.16 11.46
N CYS A 118 12.51 4.38 10.99
CA CYS A 118 12.30 5.66 11.66
C CYS A 118 11.03 6.39 11.18
N ASP A 119 10.24 5.82 10.27
CA ASP A 119 8.93 6.39 9.89
C ASP A 119 7.96 6.26 11.07
N TRP A 120 7.68 7.38 11.72
CA TRP A 120 6.83 7.44 12.91
C TRP A 120 5.39 7.00 12.63
N ILE A 121 4.83 7.31 11.45
CA ILE A 121 3.48 6.90 11.07
C ILE A 121 3.43 5.36 10.99
N PHE A 122 4.41 4.76 10.33
CA PHE A 122 4.53 3.31 10.24
C PHE A 122 4.63 2.66 11.63
N LEU A 123 5.48 3.20 12.52
CA LEU A 123 5.65 2.68 13.88
C LEU A 123 4.35 2.75 14.70
N HIS A 124 3.57 3.83 14.57
CA HIS A 124 2.28 3.95 15.23
C HIS A 124 1.26 2.95 14.69
N ILE A 125 1.20 2.77 13.37
CA ILE A 125 0.32 1.75 12.74
C ILE A 125 0.71 0.36 13.22
N TYR A 126 2.00 0.01 13.18
CA TYR A 126 2.51 -1.26 13.66
C TYR A 126 2.11 -1.51 15.12
N ARG A 127 2.36 -0.54 16.00
CA ARG A 127 2.02 -0.64 17.43
C ARG A 127 0.52 -0.77 17.67
N TYR A 128 -0.31 -0.07 16.89
CA TYR A 128 -1.77 -0.16 16.95
C TYR A 128 -2.25 -1.55 16.52
N LEU A 129 -1.73 -2.08 15.40
CA LEU A 129 -2.07 -3.40 14.90
C LEU A 129 -1.67 -4.51 15.87
N GLN A 130 -0.52 -4.38 16.54
CA GLN A 130 -0.15 -5.29 17.63
C GLN A 130 -1.15 -5.25 18.80
N GLY A 131 -1.67 -4.07 19.14
CA GLY A 131 -2.64 -3.90 20.21
C GLY A 131 -3.99 -4.59 19.91
N ILE A 132 -4.52 -4.41 18.70
CA ILE A 132 -5.79 -5.05 18.31
C ILE A 132 -5.63 -6.57 18.12
N ARG A 133 -4.41 -7.04 17.83
CA ARG A 133 -4.08 -8.46 17.67
C ARG A 133 -3.37 -9.05 18.89
N ALA A 134 -3.52 -8.47 20.07
CA ALA A 134 -2.79 -8.91 21.27
C ALA A 134 -3.01 -10.41 21.63
N ASN A 135 -4.10 -11.01 21.13
CA ASN A 135 -4.44 -12.42 21.34
C ASN A 135 -4.14 -13.33 20.14
N ASP A 136 -3.52 -12.80 19.08
CA ASP A 136 -3.14 -13.58 17.92
C ASP A 136 -1.79 -14.27 18.16
N PRO A 137 -1.69 -15.61 18.05
CA PRO A 137 -0.42 -16.31 18.21
C PRO A 137 0.59 -15.97 17.11
N GLN A 138 0.17 -15.39 15.97
CA GLN A 138 1.08 -14.94 14.93
C GLN A 138 1.57 -13.51 15.22
N GLN A 139 2.88 -13.37 15.43
CA GLN A 139 3.49 -12.05 15.58
C GLN A 139 3.41 -11.27 14.26
N ILE A 140 3.11 -9.97 14.38
CA ILE A 140 3.26 -9.06 13.25
C ILE A 140 4.75 -8.85 13.03
N LEU A 141 5.24 -9.20 11.84
CA LEU A 141 6.63 -8.98 11.47
C LEU A 141 6.82 -7.55 10.95
N LYS A 142 7.95 -6.94 11.30
CA LYS A 142 8.44 -5.68 10.70
C LYS A 142 9.67 -6.01 9.88
N GLU A 143 9.67 -5.64 8.61
CA GLU A 143 10.84 -5.74 7.73
C GLU A 143 11.17 -4.37 7.13
N GLU A 144 12.45 -4.15 6.85
CA GLU A 144 12.94 -2.98 6.14
C GLU A 144 13.28 -3.35 4.70
N MET A 145 12.82 -2.54 3.73
CA MET A 145 13.20 -2.71 2.33
C MET A 145 14.53 -2.03 2.01
N GLU A 146 15.44 -2.75 1.38
CA GLU A 146 16.60 -2.16 0.73
C GLU A 146 16.16 -1.35 -0.50
N SER A 147 16.07 -0.01 -0.34
CA SER A 147 16.03 1.16 -1.28
C SER A 147 15.51 1.06 -2.74
N ASN A 148 15.21 -0.10 -3.33
CA ASN A 148 14.98 -0.28 -4.76
C ASN A 148 13.63 -0.94 -5.11
N ARG A 149 12.71 -1.10 -4.16
CA ARG A 149 11.41 -1.75 -4.39
C ARG A 149 10.29 -0.99 -3.72
N LEU A 150 9.39 -0.38 -4.50
CA LEU A 150 8.08 0.10 -4.04
C LEU A 150 7.16 -1.07 -3.73
#